data_AF-A0A263DXM3-F1
#
_entry.id   AF-A0A263DXM3-F1
#
_cell.length_a   1.000
_cell.length_b   1.000
_cell.length_c   1.000
_cell.angle_alpha   90.00
_cell.angle_beta   90.00
_cell.angle_gamma   90.00
#
_symmetry.space_group_name_H-M   'P 1'
#
loop_
_entity.id
_entity.type
_entity.pdbx_description
1 polymer ?
#
loop_
_entity_poly.entity_id
_entity_poly.type
_entity_poly.pdbx_seq_one_letter_code
_entity_poly.pdbx_strand_id
1 'polypeptide(L)'
;MIVPSRTRRLRPPRWCATRPDQRRVIGLSRTRQLPMPPWCATHNDHRRVIGASRTCASSAGRGVRLAAITATGDRGGLSGPVRRVRVVAPRGGRSRAVKRRPEPPGLPDTRDPAPGVVEGGAVWDCVEAGAQVQVPEHVADLRVQESRWVGGRLAGVRFTGLECRDTEFVQCDLSGAVLDSAVLSRVVFTDCRLTGTVLDGAQLTDVRITDSAADLLSLRMARARFLLVENSGLHAADLYEFGGEHCAFLGCDLGEASVEAARLRETDLHGCTVDELRGALSLRGARISPDQIVPLAAVLLDELGIQVTEQPPISG
;
A
#
# COMPACT_ATOMS: atom_id res chain seq x y z
N MET A 1 -33.41 24.45 -64.15
CA MET A 1 -32.57 23.83 -65.19
C MET A 1 -31.57 24.88 -65.68
N ILE A 2 -30.44 25.08 -65.00
CA ILE A 2 -29.31 25.92 -65.47
C ILE A 2 -28.01 25.41 -64.83
N VAL A 3 -27.10 24.90 -65.67
CA VAL A 3 -25.66 24.58 -65.49
C VAL A 3 -25.06 24.64 -66.93
N PRO A 4 -23.75 24.84 -67.26
CA PRO A 4 -22.54 25.09 -66.44
C PRO A 4 -21.53 26.16 -66.95
N SER A 5 -20.45 26.31 -66.16
CA SER A 5 -19.00 26.39 -66.50
C SER A 5 -18.31 27.76 -66.67
N ARG A 6 -17.27 28.01 -65.86
CA ARG A 6 -15.88 27.69 -66.21
C ARG A 6 -14.91 27.81 -65.02
N THR A 7 -13.91 26.95 -65.08
CA THR A 7 -12.80 26.64 -64.17
C THR A 7 -11.63 27.62 -64.26
N ARG A 8 -10.88 27.81 -63.17
CA ARG A 8 -9.49 28.30 -63.22
C ARG A 8 -8.59 27.50 -62.28
N ARG A 9 -7.55 26.91 -62.87
CA ARG A 9 -6.44 26.18 -62.23
C ARG A 9 -5.33 27.17 -61.88
N LEU A 10 -4.62 26.95 -60.77
CA LEU A 10 -3.27 27.48 -60.52
C LEU A 10 -2.39 26.38 -59.92
N ARG A 11 -1.15 26.27 -60.42
CA ARG A 11 -0.03 25.48 -59.88
C ARG A 11 1.25 26.37 -59.83
N PRO A 12 2.27 25.99 -59.03
CA PRO A 12 3.20 26.89 -58.34
C PRO A 12 4.58 27.00 -59.02
N PRO A 13 5.54 27.75 -58.43
CA PRO A 13 6.77 27.15 -57.83
C PRO A 13 7.35 28.03 -56.67
N ARG A 14 8.45 27.79 -55.94
CA ARG A 14 9.41 26.70 -55.63
C ARG A 14 10.22 27.19 -54.41
N TRP A 15 10.68 26.24 -53.59
CA TRP A 15 11.57 26.43 -52.44
C TRP A 15 13.03 26.69 -52.84
N CYS A 16 13.74 27.51 -52.04
CA CYS A 16 15.20 27.54 -51.91
C CYS A 16 15.56 28.09 -50.51
N ALA A 17 16.14 27.25 -49.63
CA ALA A 17 17.08 27.66 -48.58
C ALA A 17 17.85 26.44 -48.01
N THR A 18 19.05 26.26 -48.55
CA THR A 18 20.30 25.79 -47.90
C THR A 18 20.60 26.60 -46.61
N ARG A 19 21.31 26.18 -45.56
CA ARG A 19 22.31 25.14 -45.23
C ARG A 19 22.48 25.10 -43.68
N PRO A 20 23.14 24.09 -43.10
CA PRO A 20 23.42 23.98 -41.66
C PRO A 20 24.76 24.61 -41.28
N ASP A 21 24.94 24.99 -40.00
CA ASP A 21 26.26 25.35 -39.47
C ASP A 21 26.58 24.56 -38.19
N GLN A 22 27.77 23.96 -38.20
CA GLN A 22 28.45 23.31 -37.09
C GLN A 22 29.75 24.07 -36.84
N ARG A 23 30.09 24.32 -35.56
CA ARG A 23 31.44 24.46 -34.95
C ARG A 23 31.25 25.17 -33.61
N ARG A 24 32.02 24.99 -32.53
CA ARG A 24 33.11 24.11 -32.08
C ARG A 24 33.30 24.49 -30.58
N VAL A 25 33.35 23.54 -29.64
CA VAL A 25 34.56 22.99 -28.96
C VAL A 25 35.11 23.84 -27.79
N ILE A 26 35.48 23.10 -26.72
CA ILE A 26 36.39 23.35 -25.56
C ILE A 26 35.81 23.99 -24.29
N GLY A 27 35.98 23.29 -23.14
CA GLY A 27 36.02 23.92 -21.82
C GLY A 27 35.83 22.98 -20.63
N LEU A 28 36.91 22.40 -20.12
CA LEU A 28 36.98 21.66 -18.85
C LEU A 28 36.57 22.54 -17.65
N SER A 29 35.82 21.98 -16.69
CA SER A 29 36.09 22.20 -15.26
C SER A 29 35.26 21.29 -14.36
N ARG A 30 35.97 20.73 -13.38
CA ARG A 30 35.52 19.90 -12.26
C ARG A 30 34.45 20.58 -11.39
N THR A 31 33.93 19.76 -10.47
CA THR A 31 33.45 20.07 -9.10
C THR A 31 31.98 20.50 -8.96
N ARG A 32 31.14 19.60 -8.43
CA ARG A 32 30.79 19.58 -6.99
C ARG A 32 29.78 18.46 -6.73
N GLN A 33 30.26 17.39 -6.09
CA GLN A 33 29.45 16.63 -5.14
C GLN A 33 29.02 17.60 -4.04
N LEU A 34 27.72 17.61 -3.72
CA LEU A 34 27.22 18.16 -2.47
C LEU A 34 26.82 17.00 -1.54
N PRO A 35 27.14 17.12 -0.24
CA PRO A 35 27.08 16.03 0.72
C PRO A 35 25.71 15.90 1.37
N MET A 36 25.30 14.67 1.69
CA MET A 36 24.25 14.44 2.69
C MET A 36 24.87 14.51 4.10
N PRO A 37 24.18 15.12 5.08
CA PRO A 37 24.70 15.28 6.44
C PRO A 37 24.65 13.95 7.24
N PRO A 38 25.56 13.80 8.23
CA PRO A 38 25.71 12.60 9.05
C PRO A 38 24.79 12.65 10.28
N TRP A 39 24.62 11.50 10.95
CA TRP A 39 24.30 11.22 12.38
C TRP A 39 23.53 9.87 12.38
N CYS A 40 23.89 8.79 13.08
CA CYS A 40 24.87 8.54 14.13
C CYS A 40 25.51 7.16 13.93
N ALA A 41 26.84 7.12 14.06
CA ALA A 41 27.60 5.91 14.33
C ALA A 41 27.71 5.75 15.85
N THR A 42 27.45 4.54 16.35
CA THR A 42 28.04 3.83 17.52
C THR A 42 27.05 2.69 17.84
N HIS A 43 27.30 1.40 17.68
CA HIS A 43 28.43 0.60 18.14
C HIS A 43 28.58 -0.61 17.21
N ASN A 44 29.81 -0.87 16.78
CA ASN A 44 30.21 -2.16 16.23
C ASN A 44 31.15 -2.77 17.27
N ASP A 45 30.85 -3.97 17.75
CA ASP A 45 31.90 -4.81 18.29
C ASP A 45 31.65 -6.30 18.04
N HIS A 46 32.67 -6.92 17.44
CA HIS A 46 33.02 -8.35 17.44
C HIS A 46 32.05 -9.34 16.74
N ARG A 47 32.48 -10.33 15.94
CA ARG A 47 33.79 -10.90 15.61
C ARG A 47 33.62 -11.93 14.47
N ARG A 48 34.66 -12.01 13.63
CA ARG A 48 35.23 -13.22 12.98
C ARG A 48 34.40 -14.03 11.98
N VAL A 49 34.79 -13.77 10.73
CA VAL A 49 34.81 -14.67 9.57
C VAL A 49 35.56 -15.97 9.88
N ILE A 50 34.92 -17.12 9.62
CA ILE A 50 35.58 -18.35 9.19
C ILE A 50 34.78 -18.90 8.02
N GLY A 51 35.44 -19.00 6.87
CA GLY A 51 34.85 -19.53 5.64
C GLY A 51 34.67 -21.05 5.71
N ALA A 52 33.61 -21.53 5.05
CA ALA A 52 33.53 -22.90 4.58
C ALA A 52 32.70 -22.93 3.30
N SER A 53 33.39 -22.99 2.18
CA SER A 53 32.88 -23.47 0.90
C SER A 53 32.30 -24.87 1.04
N ARG A 54 31.10 -25.11 0.52
CA ARG A 54 30.68 -26.45 0.05
C ARG A 54 29.47 -26.35 -0.88
N THR A 55 29.78 -26.50 -2.16
CA THR A 55 29.07 -27.29 -3.19
C THR A 55 27.62 -27.69 -2.91
N CYS A 56 26.73 -27.17 -3.76
CA CYS A 56 25.38 -27.70 -3.99
C CYS A 56 25.47 -29.11 -4.57
N ALA A 57 24.89 -30.08 -3.86
CA ALA A 57 24.53 -31.38 -4.41
C ALA A 57 23.09 -31.71 -4.03
N SER A 58 22.32 -31.97 -5.07
CA SER A 58 20.95 -32.44 -5.09
C SER A 58 20.72 -33.71 -4.26
N SER A 59 19.64 -33.75 -3.47
CA SER A 59 18.66 -34.85 -3.43
C SER A 59 17.71 -34.66 -2.24
N ALA A 60 16.43 -34.46 -2.54
CA ALA A 60 15.35 -34.44 -1.56
C ALA A 60 15.01 -35.88 -1.13
N GLY A 61 15.68 -36.36 -0.09
CA GLY A 61 15.33 -37.58 0.63
C GLY A 61 14.59 -37.25 1.93
N ARG A 62 13.35 -37.71 2.05
CA ARG A 62 12.54 -37.62 3.29
C ARG A 62 13.22 -38.39 4.41
N GLY A 63 13.46 -37.75 5.54
CA GLY A 63 13.98 -38.39 6.75
C GLY A 63 13.80 -37.50 7.97
N VAL A 64 12.73 -37.73 8.74
CA VAL A 64 12.53 -37.12 10.05
C VAL A 64 13.62 -37.64 11.00
N ARG A 65 14.53 -36.77 11.45
CA ARG A 65 15.48 -37.10 12.54
C ARG A 65 14.92 -36.59 13.87
N LEU A 66 14.59 -37.53 14.75
CA LEU A 66 14.39 -37.28 16.18
C LEU A 66 15.74 -36.91 16.81
N ALA A 67 15.85 -35.72 17.38
CA ALA A 67 16.97 -35.35 18.24
C ALA A 67 16.67 -35.82 19.67
N ALA A 68 17.42 -36.81 20.16
CA ALA A 68 17.46 -37.17 21.56
C ALA A 68 18.40 -36.18 22.28
N ILE A 69 17.86 -35.41 23.23
CA ILE A 69 18.67 -34.59 24.13
C ILE A 69 19.12 -35.50 25.27
N THR A 70 20.37 -35.96 25.23
CA THR A 70 21.03 -36.56 26.39
C THR A 70 21.66 -35.44 27.21
N ALA A 71 21.01 -35.06 28.31
CA ALA A 71 21.62 -34.22 29.33
C ALA A 71 22.47 -35.11 30.26
N THR A 72 23.78 -34.92 30.23
CA THR A 72 24.72 -35.44 31.22
C THR A 72 24.74 -34.51 32.43
N GLY A 73 24.35 -35.01 33.59
CA GLY A 73 24.42 -34.28 34.87
C GLY A 73 24.10 -35.21 36.03
N ASP A 74 25.11 -35.45 36.87
CA ASP A 74 25.16 -36.44 37.95
C ASP A 74 24.55 -35.90 39.27
N ARG A 75 23.90 -36.81 40.01
CA ARG A 75 23.47 -36.84 41.45
C ARG A 75 22.46 -35.84 42.02
N GLY A 76 21.39 -36.42 42.57
CA GLY A 76 20.52 -35.79 43.58
C GLY A 76 19.15 -36.45 43.60
N GLY A 77 18.96 -37.46 44.46
CA GLY A 77 17.74 -38.27 44.47
C GLY A 77 16.50 -37.52 44.91
N LEU A 78 15.37 -37.83 44.27
CA LEU A 78 14.00 -37.84 44.80
C LEU A 78 13.15 -38.68 43.81
N SER A 79 12.85 -39.93 44.18
CA SER A 79 12.04 -40.84 43.36
C SER A 79 10.54 -40.64 43.63
N GLY A 80 9.88 -39.81 42.81
CA GLY A 80 8.43 -39.79 42.66
C GLY A 80 8.03 -40.31 41.27
N PRO A 81 6.87 -40.97 41.09
CA PRO A 81 6.46 -41.45 39.78
C PRO A 81 6.20 -40.26 38.85
N VAL A 82 7.04 -40.10 37.82
CA VAL A 82 6.86 -39.10 36.77
C VAL A 82 5.63 -39.49 35.94
N ARG A 83 4.49 -38.83 36.18
CA ARG A 83 3.31 -38.92 35.31
C ARG A 83 3.71 -38.41 33.92
N ARG A 84 3.84 -39.33 32.96
CA ARG A 84 4.04 -38.97 31.55
C ARG A 84 2.82 -38.18 31.08
N VAL A 85 2.97 -36.88 30.91
CA VAL A 85 2.01 -36.05 30.17
C VAL A 85 2.01 -36.57 28.74
N ARG A 86 0.90 -37.19 28.33
CA ARG A 86 0.70 -37.63 26.96
C ARG A 86 0.48 -36.35 26.14
N VAL A 87 1.54 -35.87 25.48
CA VAL A 87 1.41 -34.82 24.47
C VAL A 87 0.60 -35.42 23.34
N VAL A 88 -0.71 -35.13 23.33
CA VAL A 88 -1.57 -35.43 22.19
C VAL A 88 -1.11 -34.51 21.08
N ALA A 89 -0.39 -35.05 20.10
CA ALA A 89 -0.09 -34.33 18.88
C ALA A 89 -1.43 -33.81 18.31
N PRO A 90 -1.55 -32.50 17.98
CA PRO A 90 -2.76 -31.98 17.40
C PRO A 90 -3.04 -32.80 16.15
N ARG A 91 -4.22 -33.43 16.12
CA ARG A 91 -4.73 -34.10 14.92
C ARG A 91 -4.63 -33.07 13.80
N GLY A 92 -3.93 -33.43 12.72
CA GLY A 92 -3.73 -32.59 11.55
C GLY A 92 -5.05 -32.24 10.90
N GLY A 93 -5.76 -31.25 11.46
CA GLY A 93 -6.68 -30.43 10.72
C GLY A 93 -5.84 -29.76 9.65
N ARG A 94 -6.23 -29.93 8.39
CA ARG A 94 -5.73 -29.09 7.31
C ARG A 94 -6.02 -27.65 7.73
N SER A 95 -5.04 -26.98 8.35
CA SER A 95 -5.08 -25.55 8.55
C SER A 95 -5.12 -24.99 7.14
N ARG A 96 -6.32 -24.62 6.68
CA ARG A 96 -6.48 -23.89 5.44
C ARG A 96 -5.55 -22.69 5.59
N ALA A 97 -4.57 -22.56 4.70
CA ALA A 97 -3.63 -21.45 4.75
C ALA A 97 -4.45 -20.17 4.88
N VAL A 98 -4.32 -19.49 6.02
CA VAL A 98 -5.05 -18.25 6.26
C VAL A 98 -4.52 -17.26 5.24
N LYS A 99 -5.40 -16.77 4.36
CA LYS A 99 -5.04 -15.74 3.38
C LYS A 99 -4.51 -14.54 4.15
N ARG A 100 -3.28 -14.12 3.84
CA ARG A 100 -2.60 -12.99 4.52
C ARG A 100 -2.39 -11.78 3.62
N ARG A 101 -2.64 -11.91 2.33
CA ARG A 101 -2.39 -10.88 1.33
C ARG A 101 -3.59 -10.76 0.39
N PRO A 102 -3.81 -9.56 -0.17
CA PRO A 102 -4.74 -9.36 -1.25
C PRO A 102 -4.43 -10.32 -2.40
N GLU A 103 -5.48 -10.84 -3.04
CA GLU A 103 -5.35 -11.48 -4.33
C GLU A 103 -5.05 -10.44 -5.42
N PRO A 104 -4.04 -10.63 -6.27
CA PRO A 104 -3.73 -9.68 -7.32
C PRO A 104 -4.85 -9.62 -8.39
N PRO A 105 -4.94 -8.51 -9.14
CA PRO A 105 -5.83 -8.40 -10.30
C PRO A 105 -5.58 -9.51 -11.31
N GLY A 106 -6.64 -10.16 -11.79
CA GLY A 106 -6.60 -11.14 -12.87
C GLY A 106 -6.60 -10.49 -14.24
N LEU A 107 -5.53 -9.77 -14.61
CA LEU A 107 -5.48 -9.02 -15.87
C LEU A 107 -5.12 -9.91 -17.08
N PRO A 108 -5.67 -9.63 -18.28
CA PRO A 108 -5.27 -10.28 -19.51
C PRO A 108 -3.87 -9.82 -19.97
N ASP A 109 -3.25 -10.63 -20.84
CA ASP A 109 -1.95 -10.34 -21.44
C ASP A 109 -1.99 -9.14 -22.40
N THR A 110 -3.12 -8.93 -23.07
CA THR A 110 -3.35 -7.87 -24.05
C THR A 110 -4.58 -7.06 -23.70
N ARG A 111 -4.52 -5.74 -23.90
CA ARG A 111 -5.63 -4.80 -23.64
C ARG A 111 -5.84 -3.88 -24.82
N ASP A 112 -7.10 -3.51 -25.03
CA ASP A 112 -7.48 -2.53 -26.06
C ASP A 112 -7.26 -1.11 -25.54
N PRO A 113 -6.97 -0.12 -26.42
CA PRO A 113 -6.89 1.27 -26.00
C PRO A 113 -8.26 1.75 -25.52
N ALA A 114 -8.30 2.44 -24.38
CA ALA A 114 -9.53 2.99 -23.84
C ALA A 114 -10.16 4.06 -24.77
N PRO A 115 -11.49 4.24 -24.71
CA PRO A 115 -12.16 5.38 -25.33
C PRO A 115 -11.56 6.72 -24.89
N GLY A 116 -11.62 7.72 -25.77
CA GLY A 116 -11.04 9.04 -25.51
C GLY A 116 -11.74 9.84 -24.40
N VAL A 117 -13.00 9.50 -24.10
CA VAL A 117 -13.81 10.16 -23.06
C VAL A 117 -14.51 9.08 -22.23
N VAL A 118 -14.57 9.27 -20.92
CA VAL A 118 -15.41 8.44 -20.02
C VAL A 118 -16.84 8.91 -20.09
N GLU A 119 -17.76 7.99 -20.40
CA GLU A 119 -19.20 8.24 -20.40
C GLU A 119 -19.83 7.64 -19.13
N GLY A 120 -20.90 8.26 -18.62
CA GLY A 120 -21.68 7.70 -17.52
C GLY A 120 -22.35 6.40 -17.92
N GLY A 121 -22.36 5.41 -17.03
CA GLY A 121 -22.87 4.05 -17.30
C GLY A 121 -21.97 3.22 -18.21
N ALA A 122 -20.78 3.71 -18.57
CA ALA A 122 -19.86 2.97 -19.42
C ALA A 122 -19.36 1.70 -18.71
N VAL A 123 -19.17 0.65 -19.51
CA VAL A 123 -18.52 -0.58 -19.07
C VAL A 123 -17.21 -0.70 -19.83
N TRP A 124 -16.11 -0.65 -19.08
CA TRP A 124 -14.76 -0.79 -19.57
C TRP A 124 -14.26 -2.16 -19.21
N ASP A 125 -13.90 -2.94 -20.22
CA ASP A 125 -13.48 -4.33 -20.09
C ASP A 125 -12.21 -4.54 -20.90
N CYS A 126 -11.16 -5.06 -20.26
CA CYS A 126 -9.89 -5.32 -20.91
C CYS A 126 -9.27 -4.09 -21.59
N VAL A 127 -9.42 -2.89 -21.02
CA VAL A 127 -8.88 -1.64 -21.60
C VAL A 127 -7.64 -1.11 -20.89
N GLU A 128 -6.79 -0.43 -21.65
CA GLU A 128 -5.70 0.39 -21.13
C GLU A 128 -5.99 1.88 -21.38
N ALA A 129 -6.18 2.60 -20.28
CA ALA A 129 -6.45 4.02 -20.22
C ALA A 129 -5.20 4.79 -19.82
N GLY A 130 -4.98 5.94 -20.44
CA GLY A 130 -3.84 6.79 -20.13
C GLY A 130 -4.23 8.23 -19.83
N ALA A 131 -3.24 9.09 -19.67
CA ALA A 131 -3.41 10.53 -19.41
C ALA A 131 -4.22 11.29 -20.49
N GLN A 132 -4.39 10.70 -21.68
CA GLN A 132 -5.17 11.23 -22.79
C GLN A 132 -6.69 11.10 -22.61
N VAL A 133 -7.15 10.20 -21.74
CA VAL A 133 -8.58 9.99 -21.50
C VAL A 133 -9.15 11.22 -20.79
N GLN A 134 -10.19 11.80 -21.37
CA GLN A 134 -10.93 12.90 -20.76
C GLN A 134 -11.98 12.33 -19.80
N VAL A 135 -11.91 12.73 -18.53
CA VAL A 135 -12.86 12.31 -17.51
C VAL A 135 -13.69 13.53 -17.12
N PRO A 136 -15.02 13.50 -17.29
CA PRO A 136 -15.90 14.55 -16.80
C PRO A 136 -15.78 14.75 -15.30
N GLU A 137 -16.17 15.94 -14.80
CA GLU A 137 -16.15 16.25 -13.35
C GLU A 137 -17.02 15.28 -12.54
N HIS A 138 -18.11 14.79 -13.12
CA HIS A 138 -18.99 13.80 -12.52
C HIS A 138 -19.20 12.63 -13.49
N VAL A 139 -18.94 11.42 -13.00
CA VAL A 139 -19.18 10.17 -13.72
C VAL A 139 -20.05 9.26 -12.84
N ALA A 140 -21.19 8.84 -13.37
CA ALA A 140 -22.10 7.91 -12.71
C ALA A 140 -21.97 6.51 -13.31
N ASP A 141 -22.14 5.48 -12.48
CA ASP A 141 -22.32 4.07 -12.84
C ASP A 141 -21.22 3.50 -13.77
N LEU A 142 -20.00 4.02 -13.66
CA LEU A 142 -18.85 3.50 -14.39
C LEU A 142 -18.46 2.13 -13.83
N ARG A 143 -18.35 1.14 -14.71
CA ARG A 143 -17.83 -0.19 -14.39
C ARG A 143 -16.52 -0.43 -15.11
N VAL A 144 -15.48 -0.77 -14.37
CA VAL A 144 -14.16 -1.04 -14.91
C VAL A 144 -13.77 -2.46 -14.52
N GLN A 145 -13.48 -3.31 -15.48
CA GLN A 145 -13.04 -4.68 -15.25
C GLN A 145 -11.81 -5.04 -16.09
N GLU A 146 -10.91 -5.83 -15.51
CA GLU A 146 -9.75 -6.38 -16.23
C GLU A 146 -8.89 -5.31 -16.93
N SER A 147 -8.87 -4.09 -16.38
CA SER A 147 -8.37 -2.90 -17.05
C SER A 147 -7.21 -2.24 -16.30
N ARG A 148 -6.50 -1.35 -17.00
CA ARG A 148 -5.37 -0.61 -16.44
C ARG A 148 -5.45 0.87 -16.76
N TRP A 149 -5.14 1.70 -15.78
CA TRP A 149 -4.99 3.14 -15.91
C TRP A 149 -3.54 3.52 -15.64
N VAL A 150 -2.91 4.25 -16.57
CA VAL A 150 -1.52 4.71 -16.45
C VAL A 150 -1.44 6.22 -16.63
N GLY A 151 -1.10 6.96 -15.59
CA GLY A 151 -1.03 8.43 -15.68
C GLY A 151 -2.40 9.11 -15.77
N GLY A 152 -3.47 8.43 -15.38
CA GLY A 152 -4.84 8.95 -15.43
C GLY A 152 -5.00 10.22 -14.59
N ARG A 153 -5.72 11.21 -15.12
CA ARG A 153 -6.04 12.46 -14.42
C ARG A 153 -7.47 12.42 -13.90
N LEU A 154 -7.59 12.08 -12.63
CA LEU A 154 -8.86 11.85 -11.92
C LEU A 154 -9.04 12.80 -10.72
N ALA A 155 -8.16 13.79 -10.58
CA ALA A 155 -8.18 14.73 -9.46
C ALA A 155 -9.51 15.49 -9.40
N GLY A 156 -10.12 15.51 -8.22
CA GLY A 156 -11.41 16.16 -7.97
C GLY A 156 -12.62 15.52 -8.64
N VAL A 157 -12.46 14.43 -9.41
CA VAL A 157 -13.57 13.78 -10.09
C VAL A 157 -14.49 13.12 -9.08
N ARG A 158 -15.80 13.34 -9.23
CA ARG A 158 -16.83 12.64 -8.48
C ARG A 158 -17.26 11.39 -9.24
N PHE A 159 -17.11 10.24 -8.62
CA PHE A 159 -17.67 8.99 -9.08
C PHE A 159 -18.86 8.60 -8.22
N THR A 160 -19.99 8.28 -8.84
CA THR A 160 -21.17 7.75 -8.15
C THR A 160 -21.45 6.35 -8.68
N GLY A 161 -21.54 5.34 -7.81
CA GLY A 161 -21.77 3.96 -8.26
C GLY A 161 -20.60 3.34 -9.01
N LEU A 162 -19.36 3.75 -8.71
CA LEU A 162 -18.17 3.15 -9.33
C LEU A 162 -17.98 1.71 -8.87
N GLU A 163 -17.82 0.82 -9.85
CA GLU A 163 -17.43 -0.56 -9.60
C GLU A 163 -16.13 -0.86 -10.36
N CYS A 164 -15.09 -1.25 -9.63
CA CYS A 164 -13.84 -1.71 -10.21
C CYS A 164 -13.57 -3.16 -9.81
N ARG A 165 -13.30 -4.00 -10.80
CA ARG A 165 -12.87 -5.38 -10.59
C ARG A 165 -11.57 -5.61 -11.36
N ASP A 166 -10.59 -6.30 -10.79
CA ASP A 166 -9.37 -6.67 -11.52
C ASP A 166 -8.75 -5.47 -12.24
N THR A 167 -8.53 -4.38 -11.51
CA THR A 167 -8.12 -3.10 -12.12
C THR A 167 -6.82 -2.61 -11.49
N GLU A 168 -5.93 -2.09 -12.33
CA GLU A 168 -4.69 -1.44 -11.90
C GLU A 168 -4.74 0.06 -12.18
N PHE A 169 -4.41 0.86 -11.17
CA PHE A 169 -4.11 2.28 -11.29
C PHE A 169 -2.63 2.48 -11.02
N VAL A 170 -1.91 3.00 -12.01
CA VAL A 170 -0.47 3.23 -11.95
C VAL A 170 -0.20 4.69 -12.26
N GLN A 171 0.48 5.40 -11.36
CA GLN A 171 0.84 6.81 -11.57
C GLN A 171 -0.35 7.73 -11.84
N CYS A 172 -1.52 7.37 -11.32
CA CYS A 172 -2.74 8.15 -11.49
C CYS A 172 -2.84 9.23 -10.41
N ASP A 173 -3.41 10.37 -10.77
CA ASP A 173 -3.75 11.43 -9.83
C ASP A 173 -5.24 11.35 -9.51
N LEU A 174 -5.58 10.91 -8.29
CA LEU A 174 -6.92 10.83 -7.72
C LEU A 174 -7.09 11.84 -6.57
N SER A 175 -6.24 12.87 -6.48
CA SER A 175 -6.27 13.84 -5.38
C SER A 175 -7.64 14.49 -5.26
N GLY A 176 -8.25 14.45 -4.08
CA GLY A 176 -9.59 15.00 -3.84
C GLY A 176 -10.72 14.35 -4.63
N ALA A 177 -10.47 13.22 -5.32
CA ALA A 177 -11.52 12.47 -5.99
C ALA A 177 -12.51 11.91 -4.97
N VAL A 178 -13.79 11.84 -5.34
CA VAL A 178 -14.86 11.33 -4.48
C VAL A 178 -15.36 10.01 -5.04
N LEU A 179 -15.14 8.93 -4.30
CA LEU A 179 -15.47 7.55 -4.65
C LEU A 179 -16.39 6.93 -3.57
N ASP A 180 -17.31 7.74 -3.04
CA ASP A 180 -18.27 7.34 -2.01
C ASP A 180 -19.00 6.05 -2.41
N SER A 181 -19.06 5.10 -1.48
CA SER A 181 -19.72 3.80 -1.66
C SER A 181 -19.23 2.99 -2.87
N ALA A 182 -18.03 3.28 -3.40
CA ALA A 182 -17.45 2.51 -4.49
C ALA A 182 -17.23 1.03 -4.09
N VAL A 183 -17.31 0.14 -5.07
CA VAL A 183 -17.05 -1.28 -4.89
C VAL A 183 -15.76 -1.64 -5.62
N LEU A 184 -14.70 -1.94 -4.87
CA LEU A 184 -13.38 -2.26 -5.38
C LEU A 184 -13.02 -3.71 -5.03
N SER A 185 -12.81 -4.54 -6.05
CA SER A 185 -12.44 -5.95 -5.90
C SER A 185 -11.19 -6.29 -6.70
N ARG A 186 -10.13 -6.78 -6.04
CA ARG A 186 -8.84 -7.07 -6.70
C ARG A 186 -8.32 -5.84 -7.45
N VAL A 187 -8.20 -4.73 -6.73
CA VAL A 187 -7.77 -3.43 -7.28
C VAL A 187 -6.41 -3.05 -6.69
N VAL A 188 -5.51 -2.55 -7.54
CA VAL A 188 -4.17 -2.11 -7.12
C VAL A 188 -3.96 -0.66 -7.50
N PHE A 189 -3.51 0.14 -6.54
CA PHE A 189 -2.99 1.49 -6.73
C PHE A 189 -1.48 1.46 -6.51
N THR A 190 -0.69 1.91 -7.48
CA THR A 190 0.78 1.94 -7.40
C THR A 190 1.28 3.31 -7.83
N ASP A 191 2.12 3.93 -6.99
CA ASP A 191 2.69 5.26 -7.27
C ASP A 191 1.61 6.31 -7.59
N CYS A 192 0.45 6.21 -6.92
CA CYS A 192 -0.69 7.09 -7.16
C CYS A 192 -0.71 8.25 -6.17
N ARG A 193 -1.33 9.35 -6.58
CA ARG A 193 -1.67 10.45 -5.67
C ARG A 193 -3.13 10.31 -5.25
N LEU A 194 -3.33 9.99 -3.98
CA LEU A 194 -4.62 9.74 -3.33
C LEU A 194 -4.90 10.76 -2.22
N THR A 195 -4.18 11.89 -2.23
CA THR A 195 -4.28 12.91 -1.18
C THR A 195 -5.70 13.46 -1.11
N GLY A 196 -6.36 13.34 0.05
CA GLY A 196 -7.73 13.82 0.25
C GLY A 196 -8.78 13.06 -0.56
N THR A 197 -8.46 11.91 -1.13
CA THR A 197 -9.44 11.05 -1.81
C THR A 197 -10.48 10.56 -0.80
N VAL A 198 -11.75 10.53 -1.20
CA VAL A 198 -12.86 10.08 -0.34
C VAL A 198 -13.35 8.71 -0.79
N LEU A 199 -13.29 7.72 0.09
CA LEU A 199 -13.78 6.35 -0.09
C LEU A 199 -14.82 6.00 1.00
N ASP A 200 -15.61 6.99 1.39
CA ASP A 200 -16.57 6.85 2.49
C ASP A 200 -17.63 5.79 2.16
N GLY A 201 -17.85 4.85 3.07
CA GLY A 201 -18.78 3.74 2.88
C GLY A 201 -18.37 2.73 1.80
N ALA A 202 -17.18 2.85 1.21
CA ALA A 202 -16.71 1.96 0.15
C ALA A 202 -16.58 0.51 0.62
N GLN A 203 -16.71 -0.43 -0.33
CA GLN A 203 -16.47 -1.85 -0.13
C GLN A 203 -15.17 -2.26 -0.82
N LEU A 204 -14.17 -2.63 -0.02
CA LEU A 204 -12.82 -2.94 -0.48
C LEU A 204 -12.55 -4.43 -0.23
N THR A 205 -12.38 -5.22 -1.29
CA THR A 205 -11.99 -6.63 -1.17
C THR A 205 -10.75 -6.88 -2.00
N ASP A 206 -9.68 -7.37 -1.38
CA ASP A 206 -8.42 -7.64 -2.08
C ASP A 206 -7.85 -6.38 -2.74
N VAL A 207 -7.78 -5.29 -1.98
CA VAL A 207 -7.26 -4.01 -2.49
C VAL A 207 -5.84 -3.80 -2.00
N ARG A 208 -4.98 -3.27 -2.87
CA ARG A 208 -3.61 -2.89 -2.51
C ARG A 208 -3.31 -1.45 -2.89
N ILE A 209 -2.70 -0.71 -1.98
CA ILE A 209 -2.16 0.63 -2.21
C ILE A 209 -0.68 0.58 -1.85
N THR A 210 0.19 0.89 -2.80
CA THR A 210 1.65 0.76 -2.60
C THR A 210 2.37 1.99 -3.14
N ASP A 211 3.37 2.46 -2.38
CA ASP A 211 4.25 3.58 -2.75
C ASP A 211 3.46 4.83 -3.17
N SER A 212 2.33 5.12 -2.51
CA SER A 212 1.38 6.16 -2.92
C SER A 212 1.29 7.29 -1.89
N ALA A 213 1.01 8.51 -2.34
CA ALA A 213 0.76 9.64 -1.45
C ALA A 213 -0.74 9.69 -1.12
N ALA A 214 -1.14 9.22 0.06
CA ALA A 214 -2.55 9.11 0.46
C ALA A 214 -2.86 9.85 1.78
N ASP A 215 -2.13 10.94 2.06
CA ASP A 215 -2.44 11.80 3.21
C ASP A 215 -3.87 12.34 3.11
N LEU A 216 -4.55 12.49 4.24
CA LEU A 216 -5.97 12.90 4.31
C LEU A 216 -6.94 11.93 3.60
N LEU A 217 -6.52 10.70 3.27
CA LEU A 217 -7.42 9.68 2.71
C LEU A 217 -8.59 9.44 3.66
N SER A 218 -9.81 9.54 3.14
CA SER A 218 -11.02 9.27 3.90
C SER A 218 -11.52 7.86 3.59
N LEU A 219 -11.66 7.05 4.63
CA LEU A 219 -12.18 5.67 4.60
C LEU A 219 -13.33 5.53 5.61
N ARG A 220 -14.07 6.62 5.86
CA ARG A 220 -15.08 6.67 6.91
C ARG A 220 -16.15 5.63 6.63
N MET A 221 -16.48 4.81 7.62
CA MET A 221 -17.50 3.74 7.52
C MET A 221 -17.25 2.72 6.40
N ALA A 222 -16.07 2.75 5.75
CA ALA A 222 -15.73 1.81 4.70
C ALA A 222 -15.53 0.41 5.29
N ARG A 223 -15.80 -0.62 4.49
CA ARG A 223 -15.58 -2.03 4.85
C ARG A 223 -14.50 -2.62 3.98
N ALA A 224 -13.44 -3.09 4.62
CA ALA A 224 -12.30 -3.69 3.95
C ALA A 224 -12.07 -5.13 4.41
N ARG A 225 -11.79 -5.99 3.43
CA ARG A 225 -11.32 -7.35 3.65
C ARG A 225 -10.08 -7.59 2.79
N PHE A 226 -8.97 -7.94 3.42
CA PHE A 226 -7.67 -8.04 2.74
C PHE A 226 -7.27 -6.73 2.03
N LEU A 227 -7.36 -5.59 2.72
CA LEU A 227 -6.73 -4.34 2.29
C LEU A 227 -5.27 -4.35 2.74
N LEU A 228 -4.36 -4.03 1.82
CA LEU A 228 -2.94 -3.86 2.09
C LEU A 228 -2.50 -2.46 1.66
N VAL A 229 -2.03 -1.65 2.60
CA VAL A 229 -1.38 -0.37 2.33
C VAL A 229 0.08 -0.47 2.74
N GLU A 230 0.99 -0.22 1.80
CA GLU A 230 2.44 -0.38 1.99
C GLU A 230 3.18 0.89 1.56
N ASN A 231 4.12 1.35 2.39
CA ASN A 231 5.03 2.46 2.07
C ASN A 231 4.30 3.72 1.54
N SER A 232 3.14 4.03 2.10
CA SER A 232 2.28 5.11 1.61
C SER A 232 2.04 6.13 2.71
N GLY A 233 1.94 7.40 2.35
CA GLY A 233 1.51 8.46 3.28
C GLY A 233 0.04 8.24 3.63
N LEU A 234 -0.30 8.25 4.91
CA LEU A 234 -1.68 8.23 5.43
C LEU A 234 -1.83 9.28 6.54
N HIS A 235 -1.02 10.33 6.49
CA HIS A 235 -0.99 11.34 7.54
C HIS A 235 -2.37 12.01 7.61
N ALA A 236 -2.90 12.14 8.82
CA ALA A 236 -4.26 12.64 9.08
C ALA A 236 -5.36 11.92 8.26
N ALA A 237 -5.16 10.64 7.90
CA ALA A 237 -6.20 9.82 7.30
C ALA A 237 -7.38 9.61 8.26
N ASP A 238 -8.59 9.47 7.70
CA ASP A 238 -9.82 9.32 8.47
C ASP A 238 -10.40 7.92 8.32
N LEU A 239 -10.25 7.11 9.36
CA LEU A 239 -10.75 5.73 9.47
C LEU A 239 -11.92 5.66 10.47
N TYR A 240 -12.67 6.76 10.67
CA TYR A 240 -13.83 6.76 11.55
C TYR A 240 -14.83 5.66 11.19
N GLU A 241 -15.18 4.79 12.15
CA GLU A 241 -16.04 3.62 11.95
C GLU A 241 -15.58 2.63 10.85
N PHE A 242 -14.32 2.68 10.45
CA PHE A 242 -13.76 1.76 9.46
C PHE A 242 -13.82 0.31 9.93
N GLY A 243 -14.32 -0.58 9.08
CA GLY A 243 -14.37 -2.02 9.35
C GLY A 243 -13.30 -2.77 8.58
N GLY A 244 -12.16 -3.05 9.21
CA GLY A 244 -11.06 -3.83 8.63
C GLY A 244 -11.00 -5.27 9.15
N GLU A 245 -11.06 -6.24 8.24
CA GLU A 245 -10.85 -7.66 8.53
C GLU A 245 -9.65 -8.18 7.72
N HIS A 246 -8.64 -8.75 8.40
CA HIS A 246 -7.41 -9.25 7.77
C HIS A 246 -6.70 -8.19 6.90
N CYS A 247 -6.67 -6.94 7.37
CA CYS A 247 -6.02 -5.83 6.69
C CYS A 247 -4.58 -5.63 7.18
N ALA A 248 -3.78 -4.86 6.45
CA ALA A 248 -2.43 -4.49 6.85
C ALA A 248 -2.08 -3.10 6.35
N PHE A 249 -1.54 -2.28 7.24
CA PHE A 249 -0.90 -1.00 6.97
C PHE A 249 0.55 -1.17 7.41
N LEU A 250 1.49 -1.17 6.47
CA LEU A 250 2.89 -1.49 6.73
C LEU A 250 3.78 -0.34 6.30
N GLY A 251 4.59 0.18 7.23
CA GLY A 251 5.50 1.28 6.92
C GLY A 251 4.80 2.55 6.44
N CYS A 252 3.57 2.80 6.91
CA CYS A 252 2.77 3.97 6.53
C CYS A 252 2.91 5.08 7.55
N ASP A 253 2.68 6.33 7.14
CA ASP A 253 2.54 7.42 8.11
C ASP A 253 1.11 7.51 8.61
N LEU A 254 0.80 7.07 9.84
CA LEU A 254 -0.53 7.23 10.47
C LEU A 254 -0.54 8.36 11.50
N GLY A 255 0.42 9.28 11.42
CA GLY A 255 0.45 10.47 12.27
C GLY A 255 -0.84 11.28 12.14
N GLU A 256 -1.41 11.72 13.26
CA GLU A 256 -2.70 12.44 13.34
C GLU A 256 -3.93 11.71 12.75
N ALA A 257 -3.79 10.46 12.29
CA ALA A 257 -4.90 9.72 11.71
C ALA A 257 -5.96 9.42 12.78
N SER A 258 -7.23 9.38 12.37
CA SER A 258 -8.34 9.01 13.26
C SER A 258 -8.75 7.57 13.02
N VAL A 259 -8.73 6.75 14.07
CA VAL A 259 -9.28 5.38 14.06
C VAL A 259 -10.48 5.24 15.00
N GLU A 260 -11.13 6.35 15.33
CA GLU A 260 -12.26 6.38 16.26
C GLU A 260 -13.40 5.46 15.80
N ALA A 261 -13.90 4.62 16.72
CA ALA A 261 -14.92 3.61 16.46
C ALA A 261 -14.58 2.57 15.37
N ALA A 262 -13.31 2.50 14.92
CA ALA A 262 -12.87 1.51 13.96
C ALA A 262 -12.90 0.09 14.55
N ARG A 263 -13.10 -0.90 13.68
CA ARG A 263 -13.03 -2.33 14.01
C ARG A 263 -11.89 -2.96 13.23
N LEU A 264 -10.73 -3.10 13.86
CA LEU A 264 -9.47 -3.54 13.22
C LEU A 264 -9.15 -5.01 13.52
N ARG A 265 -10.04 -5.92 13.10
CA ARG A 265 -9.89 -7.35 13.40
C ARG A 265 -8.74 -7.95 12.60
N GLU A 266 -7.77 -8.49 13.34
CA GLU A 266 -6.56 -9.10 12.76
C GLU A 266 -5.79 -8.15 11.83
N THR A 267 -5.81 -6.85 12.13
CA THR A 267 -5.14 -5.84 11.30
C THR A 267 -3.69 -5.63 11.74
N ASP A 268 -2.75 -5.63 10.80
CA ASP A 268 -1.35 -5.29 11.05
C ASP A 268 -1.10 -3.78 10.87
N LEU A 269 -0.38 -3.14 11.78
CA LEU A 269 0.03 -1.74 11.71
C LEU A 269 1.57 -1.59 11.77
N HIS A 270 2.31 -2.66 11.50
CA HIS A 270 3.75 -2.73 11.78
C HIS A 270 4.55 -1.68 11.01
N GLY A 271 5.48 -1.03 11.72
CA GLY A 271 6.37 -0.03 11.13
C GLY A 271 5.68 1.27 10.75
N CYS A 272 4.41 1.47 11.09
CA CYS A 272 3.76 2.76 10.91
C CYS A 272 4.17 3.76 12.00
N THR A 273 4.36 5.02 11.64
CA THR A 273 4.33 6.12 12.63
C THR A 273 2.90 6.28 13.13
N VAL A 274 2.74 6.52 14.42
CA VAL A 274 1.42 6.54 15.10
C VAL A 274 1.35 7.68 16.12
N ASP A 275 2.17 8.71 15.90
CA ASP A 275 2.20 9.91 16.71
C ASP A 275 0.87 10.66 16.58
N GLU A 276 0.31 11.11 17.70
CA GLU A 276 -0.96 11.86 17.73
C GLU A 276 -2.17 11.13 17.08
N LEU A 277 -2.10 9.80 16.96
CA LEU A 277 -3.21 8.97 16.49
C LEU A 277 -4.45 9.20 17.38
N ARG A 278 -5.62 9.44 16.78
CA ARG A 278 -6.87 9.67 17.53
C ARG A 278 -7.70 8.40 17.61
N GLY A 279 -8.33 8.16 18.77
CA GLY A 279 -9.20 7.01 18.99
C GLY A 279 -8.44 5.70 19.22
N ALA A 280 -7.25 5.74 19.83
CA ALA A 280 -6.37 4.60 20.02
C ALA A 280 -7.02 3.46 20.83
N LEU A 281 -8.05 3.76 21.64
CA LEU A 281 -8.88 2.75 22.30
C LEU A 281 -9.58 1.78 21.31
N SER A 282 -9.73 2.18 20.05
CA SER A 282 -10.32 1.38 18.97
C SER A 282 -9.34 0.39 18.33
N LEU A 283 -8.05 0.40 18.71
CA LEU A 283 -7.01 -0.50 18.20
C LEU A 283 -7.14 -1.96 18.66
N ARG A 284 -8.26 -2.33 19.30
CA ARG A 284 -8.48 -3.69 19.81
C ARG A 284 -8.37 -4.73 18.68
N GLY A 285 -7.39 -5.63 18.82
CA GLY A 285 -7.15 -6.71 17.86
C GLY A 285 -6.17 -6.37 16.75
N ALA A 286 -5.66 -5.13 16.72
CA ALA A 286 -4.54 -4.74 15.87
C ALA A 286 -3.23 -5.33 16.39
N ARG A 287 -2.25 -5.49 15.49
CA ARG A 287 -0.90 -5.96 15.78
C ARG A 287 0.10 -4.86 15.43
N ILE A 288 1.01 -4.56 16.35
CA ILE A 288 1.98 -3.46 16.26
C ILE A 288 3.40 -3.98 16.44
N SER A 289 4.39 -3.22 15.96
CA SER A 289 5.81 -3.46 16.19
C SER A 289 6.30 -2.82 17.51
N PRO A 290 7.41 -3.31 18.10
CA PRO A 290 7.89 -2.82 19.40
C PRO A 290 8.20 -1.32 19.45
N ASP A 291 8.62 -0.73 18.34
CA ASP A 291 8.87 0.72 18.19
C ASP A 291 7.62 1.58 18.40
N GLN A 292 6.43 1.01 18.19
CA GLN A 292 5.15 1.71 18.33
C GLN A 292 4.63 1.75 19.78
N ILE A 293 5.26 1.02 20.70
CA ILE A 293 4.80 0.91 22.10
C ILE A 293 4.79 2.27 22.79
N VAL A 294 5.88 3.04 22.68
CA VAL A 294 6.03 4.33 23.35
C VAL A 294 5.06 5.38 22.81
N PRO A 295 4.97 5.65 21.48
CA PRO A 295 4.02 6.64 20.96
C PRO A 295 2.57 6.27 21.27
N LEU A 296 2.19 4.99 21.14
CA LEU A 296 0.83 4.56 21.50
C LEU A 296 0.55 4.66 23.00
N ALA A 297 1.53 4.38 23.86
CA ALA A 297 1.34 4.55 25.30
C ALA A 297 1.05 6.01 25.65
N ALA A 298 1.76 6.96 25.05
CA ALA A 298 1.51 8.39 25.27
C ALA A 298 0.09 8.79 24.84
N VAL A 299 -0.32 8.38 23.63
CA VAL A 299 -1.67 8.63 23.10
C VAL A 299 -2.76 8.01 23.98
N LEU A 300 -2.58 6.74 24.40
CA LEU A 300 -3.55 6.05 25.26
C LEU A 300 -3.67 6.69 26.65
N LEU A 301 -2.55 7.14 27.24
CA LEU A 301 -2.57 7.83 28.53
C LEU A 301 -3.35 9.14 28.43
N ASP A 302 -3.11 9.92 27.37
CA ASP A 302 -3.83 11.17 27.10
C ASP A 302 -5.34 10.93 26.91
N GLU A 303 -5.72 9.94 26.09
CA GLU A 303 -7.12 9.59 25.82
C GLU A 303 -7.86 9.08 27.08
N LEU A 304 -7.13 8.43 27.99
CA LEU A 304 -7.65 8.01 29.29
C LEU A 304 -7.65 9.13 30.35
N GLY A 305 -7.11 10.32 30.03
CA GLY A 305 -6.94 11.43 30.98
C GLY A 305 -5.94 11.14 32.10
N ILE A 306 -5.02 10.20 31.89
CA ILE A 306 -4.01 9.81 32.87
C ILE A 306 -2.82 10.76 32.76
N GLN A 307 -2.58 11.50 33.83
CA GLN A 307 -1.44 12.41 33.92
C GLN A 307 -0.20 11.67 34.42
N VAL A 308 0.92 11.84 33.72
CA VAL A 308 2.23 11.40 34.19
C VAL A 308 2.84 12.54 35.00
N THR A 309 2.83 12.42 36.33
CA THR A 309 3.38 13.42 37.25
C THR A 309 4.62 12.90 37.97
N GLU A 310 5.48 13.82 38.41
CA GLU A 310 6.56 13.46 39.33
C GLU A 310 6.01 13.14 40.72
N GLN A 311 6.77 12.36 41.49
CA GLN A 311 6.41 12.04 42.88
C GLN A 311 6.27 13.35 43.68
N PRO A 312 5.13 13.58 44.35
CA PRO A 312 4.96 14.78 45.16
C PRO A 312 5.98 14.82 46.31
N PRO A 313 6.49 16.00 46.70
CA PRO A 313 7.47 16.12 47.76
C PRO A 313 6.90 15.60 49.09
N ILE A 314 7.70 14.84 49.84
CA ILE A 314 7.33 14.39 51.18
C ILE A 314 7.49 15.58 52.14
N SER A 315 6.39 16.13 52.63
CA SER A 315 6.41 17.13 53.69
C SER A 315 6.90 16.49 55.00
N GLY A 316 8.06 16.92 55.49
CA GLY A 316 8.65 16.51 56.76
C GLY A 316 8.19 17.35 57.96
#